data_AF-A0A6V7JUU7-F1
#
_entry.id   AF-A0A6V7JUU7-F1
#
_cell.length_a   1.000
_cell.length_b   1.000
_cell.length_c   1.000
_cell.angle_alpha   90.00
_cell.angle_beta   90.00
_cell.angle_gamma   90.00
#
_symmetry.space_group_name_H-M   'P 1'
#
loop_
_entity.id
_entity.type
_entity.pdbx_description
1 polymer ?
#
loop_
_entity_poly.entity_id
_entity_poly.type
_entity_poly.pdbx_seq_one_letter_code
_entity_poly.pdbx_strand_id
1 'polypeptide(L)'
;MFTGSSWQIDKLQQLKQQLNSTKSKLNNIALMEWQYHTRKRNKAGDVAWRLRKEIDPEFLTQAWTKFYENVSTFALVPEKSLEEKILNSIHLCEAPGAFITSLNHYLKSNAPEIVWKWMATTLNPHYEGNTLATMVNDDRFILHTDDHWFFGSDCTGNIMKLNTLDEVIQRAQTMGDIMLVTADGSINCTHMPDEQEAIVVHLHYCETIAALHILSPGGSFLLKIFTIFEQQTICLMYLLTCCFNKIILNKPVTSKEGNSEIYVVCLEFKGEKYVKPHLEIFRKYYEEETNIPIFLKEDIPDCFINQIILAGDFFREHQCCVIESNIETFHNTNEDYEIKKIRRAVADHFIETYQLRKLEDGMEIVGKKQMEMSTCQVIGSKYAGESYNERKKRQDIDRRAQLQLIIEDIGQIDLKEDFAQFKVRNSTIHLQLQETRFIISFE
;
A
#
# COMPACT_ATOMS: atom_id res chain seq x y z
N MET A 1 19.45 21.96 0.11
CA MET A 1 18.19 21.22 0.38
C MET A 1 17.19 22.15 1.04
N PHE A 2 15.92 22.11 0.64
CA PHE A 2 14.88 23.03 1.15
C PHE A 2 15.23 24.51 0.98
N THR A 3 15.79 24.85 -0.19
CA THR A 3 16.27 26.18 -0.52
C THR A 3 15.89 26.47 -1.98
N GLY A 4 14.68 26.92 -2.25
CA GLY A 4 14.23 27.14 -3.62
C GLY A 4 12.73 27.33 -3.77
N SER A 5 12.30 27.63 -4.99
CA SER A 5 10.88 27.62 -5.37
C SER A 5 10.48 26.21 -5.82
N SER A 6 9.19 25.89 -5.67
CA SER A 6 8.63 24.67 -6.24
C SER A 6 8.86 24.65 -7.77
N TRP A 7 9.11 23.46 -8.30
CA TRP A 7 9.37 23.23 -9.71
C TRP A 7 8.54 22.05 -10.20
N GLN A 8 8.41 21.91 -11.52
CA GLN A 8 7.71 20.77 -12.12
C GLN A 8 8.46 20.30 -13.36
N ILE A 9 8.08 19.10 -13.82
CA ILE A 9 8.60 18.51 -15.05
C ILE A 9 7.43 18.38 -16.00
N ASP A 10 7.44 19.18 -17.07
CA ASP A 10 6.31 19.30 -18.00
C ASP A 10 5.85 17.95 -18.54
N LYS A 11 6.80 17.05 -18.83
CA LYS A 11 6.46 15.70 -19.31
C LYS A 11 5.67 14.91 -18.27
N LEU A 12 6.08 14.91 -17.00
CA LEU A 12 5.35 14.23 -15.92
C LEU A 12 3.97 14.85 -15.69
N GLN A 13 3.85 16.17 -15.78
CA GLN A 13 2.55 16.85 -15.67
C GLN A 13 1.60 16.51 -16.82
N GLN A 14 2.12 16.30 -18.04
CA GLN A 14 1.34 15.74 -19.15
C GLN A 14 0.87 14.31 -18.85
N LEU A 15 1.72 13.45 -18.26
CA LEU A 15 1.33 12.10 -17.85
C LEU A 15 0.22 12.13 -16.78
N LYS A 16 0.33 13.02 -15.79
CA LYS A 16 -0.70 13.26 -14.77
C LYS A 16 -2.04 13.63 -15.41
N GLN A 17 -2.04 14.59 -16.33
CA GLN A 17 -3.24 15.02 -17.04
C GLN A 17 -3.88 13.88 -17.86
N GLN A 18 -3.07 13.09 -18.57
CA GLN A 18 -3.55 11.94 -19.33
C GLN A 18 -4.19 10.86 -18.43
N LEU A 19 -3.54 10.55 -17.30
CA LEU A 19 -4.07 9.60 -16.34
C LEU A 19 -5.40 10.09 -15.76
N ASN A 20 -5.44 11.34 -15.31
CA ASN A 20 -6.62 11.93 -14.70
C ASN A 20 -7.77 12.06 -15.71
N SER A 21 -7.48 12.35 -16.98
CA SER A 21 -8.47 12.29 -18.06
C SER A 21 -9.09 10.89 -18.18
N THR A 22 -8.28 9.84 -18.13
CA THR A 22 -8.78 8.45 -18.17
C THR A 22 -9.59 8.09 -16.92
N LYS A 23 -9.12 8.45 -15.72
CA LYS A 23 -9.86 8.25 -14.46
C LYS A 23 -11.20 8.99 -14.47
N SER A 24 -11.26 10.18 -15.04
CA SER A 24 -12.46 11.03 -15.08
C SER A 24 -13.63 10.41 -15.87
N LYS A 25 -13.34 9.47 -16.79
CA LYS A 25 -14.36 8.69 -17.49
C LYS A 25 -15.27 7.90 -16.53
N LEU A 26 -14.80 7.64 -15.31
CA LEU A 26 -15.52 6.90 -14.27
C LEU A 26 -16.44 7.78 -13.42
N ASN A 27 -16.38 9.12 -13.54
CA ASN A 27 -17.02 10.05 -12.60
C ASN A 27 -18.54 9.93 -12.49
N ASN A 28 -19.19 9.38 -13.52
CA ASN A 28 -20.64 9.18 -13.59
C ASN A 28 -21.07 7.72 -13.33
N ILE A 29 -20.14 6.81 -13.05
CA ILE A 29 -20.46 5.41 -12.76
C ILE A 29 -20.67 5.25 -11.25
N ALA A 30 -21.75 4.56 -10.86
CA ALA A 30 -22.02 4.26 -9.46
C ALA A 30 -20.89 3.43 -8.85
N LEU A 31 -20.39 3.85 -7.68
CA LEU A 31 -19.16 3.28 -7.09
C LEU A 31 -19.29 1.77 -6.81
N MET A 32 -20.45 1.33 -6.29
CA MET A 32 -20.69 -0.07 -5.93
C MET A 32 -20.74 -0.99 -7.16
N GLU A 33 -21.40 -0.54 -8.23
CA GLU A 33 -21.49 -1.30 -9.48
C GLU A 33 -20.11 -1.42 -10.14
N TRP A 34 -19.37 -0.31 -10.17
CA TRP A 34 -18.00 -0.29 -10.68
C TRP A 34 -17.08 -1.21 -9.87
N GLN A 35 -17.15 -1.17 -8.54
CA GLN A 35 -16.38 -2.05 -7.67
C GLN A 35 -16.75 -3.52 -7.87
N TYR A 36 -18.03 -3.83 -8.05
CA TYR A 36 -18.49 -5.18 -8.34
C TYR A 36 -17.93 -5.70 -9.67
N HIS A 37 -18.03 -4.90 -10.73
CA HIS A 37 -17.49 -5.23 -12.05
C HIS A 37 -15.98 -5.43 -12.02
N THR A 38 -15.23 -4.45 -11.52
CA THR A 38 -13.76 -4.52 -11.46
C THR A 38 -13.29 -5.67 -10.57
N ARG A 39 -14.03 -6.04 -9.52
CA ARG A 39 -13.73 -7.24 -8.72
C ARG A 39 -13.86 -8.53 -9.54
N LYS A 40 -14.86 -8.64 -10.42
CA LYS A 40 -15.00 -9.79 -11.33
C LYS A 40 -13.90 -9.82 -12.39
N ARG A 41 -13.53 -8.65 -12.92
CA ARG A 41 -12.52 -8.50 -13.98
C ARG A 41 -11.07 -8.54 -13.49
N ASN A 42 -10.82 -8.39 -12.19
CA ASN A 42 -9.48 -8.51 -11.61
C ASN A 42 -8.88 -9.89 -11.91
N LYS A 43 -7.74 -9.93 -12.62
CA LYS A 43 -7.07 -11.18 -13.01
C LYS A 43 -6.48 -11.92 -11.81
N ALA A 44 -6.10 -11.22 -10.73
CA ALA A 44 -5.62 -11.82 -9.50
C ALA A 44 -6.73 -12.10 -8.47
N GLY A 45 -8.00 -11.91 -8.84
CA GLY A 45 -9.08 -11.94 -7.85
C GLY A 45 -9.37 -13.30 -7.19
N ASP A 46 -8.82 -14.41 -7.72
CA ASP A 46 -8.95 -15.74 -7.11
C ASP A 46 -7.77 -16.09 -6.18
N VAL A 47 -6.68 -15.29 -6.18
CA VAL A 47 -5.48 -15.56 -5.35
C VAL A 47 -5.86 -15.68 -3.87
N ALA A 48 -6.49 -14.65 -3.30
CA ALA A 48 -6.87 -14.66 -1.89
C ALA A 48 -7.87 -15.77 -1.54
N TRP A 49 -8.71 -16.20 -2.50
CA TRP A 49 -9.62 -17.32 -2.27
C TRP A 49 -8.87 -18.65 -2.23
N ARG A 50 -7.96 -18.88 -3.18
CA ARG A 50 -7.12 -20.08 -3.22
C ARG A 50 -6.24 -20.20 -1.99
N LEU A 51 -5.56 -19.12 -1.60
CA LEU A 51 -4.73 -19.10 -0.40
C LEU A 51 -5.54 -19.44 0.85
N ARG A 52 -6.74 -18.88 1.01
CA ARG A 52 -7.62 -19.21 2.15
C ARG A 52 -7.99 -20.70 2.21
N LYS A 53 -8.06 -21.37 1.07
CA LYS A 53 -8.48 -22.79 0.98
C LYS A 53 -7.33 -23.76 1.13
N GLU A 54 -6.17 -23.45 0.55
CA GLU A 54 -5.05 -24.39 0.42
C GLU A 54 -3.93 -24.11 1.42
N ILE A 55 -3.68 -22.83 1.71
CA ILE A 55 -2.55 -22.38 2.54
C ILE A 55 -3.03 -22.00 3.94
N ASP A 56 -4.26 -21.51 4.04
CA ASP A 56 -4.92 -21.06 5.26
C ASP A 56 -4.08 -20.08 6.10
N PRO A 57 -3.63 -18.93 5.55
CA PRO A 57 -2.81 -17.98 6.32
C PRO A 57 -3.59 -17.36 7.47
N GLU A 58 -2.89 -17.15 8.59
CA GLU A 58 -3.38 -16.56 9.83
C GLU A 58 -4.27 -15.34 9.60
N PHE A 59 -3.75 -14.31 8.91
CA PHE A 59 -4.48 -13.05 8.67
C PHE A 59 -4.45 -12.63 7.19
N LEU A 60 -5.18 -13.38 6.37
CA LEU A 60 -5.21 -13.15 4.92
C LEU A 60 -6.05 -11.93 4.52
N THR A 61 -5.37 -10.88 4.05
CA THR A 61 -5.93 -9.69 3.38
C THR A 61 -5.28 -9.47 2.00
N GLN A 62 -5.73 -8.46 1.25
CA GLN A 62 -5.04 -8.06 0.02
C GLN A 62 -3.64 -7.47 0.30
N ALA A 63 -3.47 -6.77 1.43
CA ALA A 63 -2.16 -6.26 1.85
C ALA A 63 -1.19 -7.42 2.14
N TRP A 64 -1.69 -8.48 2.78
CA TRP A 64 -0.91 -9.70 3.05
C TRP A 64 -0.32 -10.28 1.76
N THR A 65 -1.11 -10.39 0.70
CA THR A 65 -0.66 -10.97 -0.58
C THR A 65 0.33 -10.06 -1.31
N LYS A 66 0.13 -8.74 -1.27
CA LYS A 66 1.07 -7.76 -1.85
C LYS A 66 2.43 -7.84 -1.17
N PHE A 67 2.45 -7.92 0.16
CA PHE A 67 3.70 -8.05 0.90
C PHE A 67 4.38 -9.38 0.62
N TYR A 68 3.62 -10.49 0.66
CA TYR A 68 4.18 -11.83 0.42
C TYR A 68 4.89 -11.91 -0.94
N GLU A 69 4.26 -11.33 -1.96
CA GLU A 69 4.83 -11.19 -3.29
C GLU A 69 6.13 -10.37 -3.29
N ASN A 70 6.16 -9.22 -2.61
CA ASN A 70 7.38 -8.40 -2.54
C ASN A 70 8.52 -9.10 -1.79
N VAL A 71 8.26 -9.66 -0.60
CA VAL A 71 9.29 -10.34 0.21
C VAL A 71 9.81 -11.63 -0.42
N SER A 72 8.98 -12.30 -1.22
CA SER A 72 9.40 -13.50 -1.96
C SER A 72 10.10 -13.17 -3.29
N THR A 73 9.83 -12.01 -3.87
CA THR A 73 10.43 -11.58 -5.15
C THR A 73 11.77 -10.87 -4.94
N PHE A 74 11.89 -10.10 -3.86
CA PHE A 74 13.05 -9.25 -3.58
C PHE A 74 13.71 -9.66 -2.27
N ALA A 75 15.01 -9.44 -2.14
CA ALA A 75 15.78 -9.72 -0.93
C ALA A 75 15.47 -8.70 0.19
N LEU A 76 14.20 -8.55 0.56
CA LEU A 76 13.74 -7.68 1.64
C LEU A 76 14.24 -8.16 3.00
N VAL A 77 14.40 -9.47 3.20
CA VAL A 77 15.15 -10.02 4.33
C VAL A 77 16.63 -10.08 3.90
N PRO A 78 17.51 -9.21 4.45
CA PRO A 78 18.89 -9.14 3.99
C PRO A 78 19.68 -10.41 4.28
N GLU A 79 20.71 -10.68 3.47
CA GLU A 79 21.58 -11.86 3.61
C GLU A 79 22.22 -11.95 5.00
N LYS A 80 22.68 -10.82 5.55
CA LYS A 80 23.18 -10.71 6.93
C LYS A 80 22.19 -11.29 7.96
N SER A 81 20.90 -11.03 7.83
CA SER A 81 19.87 -11.55 8.74
C SER A 81 19.68 -13.07 8.61
N LEU A 82 19.86 -13.61 7.40
CA LEU A 82 19.82 -15.06 7.15
C LEU A 82 21.05 -15.75 7.76
N GLU A 83 22.24 -15.16 7.61
CA GLU A 83 23.50 -15.67 8.15
C GLU A 83 23.53 -15.63 9.69
N GLU A 84 23.18 -14.48 10.26
CA GLU A 84 23.16 -14.27 11.71
C GLU A 84 21.93 -14.92 12.39
N LYS A 85 20.95 -15.36 11.60
CA LYS A 85 19.67 -15.91 12.05
C LYS A 85 18.90 -14.93 12.96
N ILE A 86 19.06 -13.63 12.75
CA ILE A 86 18.40 -12.57 13.51
C ILE A 86 17.80 -11.56 12.54
N LEU A 87 16.52 -11.25 12.74
CA LEU A 87 15.84 -10.18 12.04
C LEU A 87 15.15 -9.28 13.06
N ASN A 88 15.45 -7.98 13.03
CA ASN A 88 14.60 -6.99 13.67
C ASN A 88 13.92 -6.15 12.58
N SER A 89 12.59 -6.04 12.65
CA SER A 89 11.82 -5.23 11.70
C SER A 89 10.93 -4.20 12.39
N ILE A 90 10.69 -3.08 11.70
CA ILE A 90 9.74 -2.04 12.15
C ILE A 90 8.73 -1.78 11.03
N HIS A 91 7.45 -1.81 11.37
CA HIS A 91 6.35 -1.66 10.42
C HIS A 91 5.59 -0.37 10.69
N LEU A 92 5.72 0.61 9.81
CA LEU A 92 5.11 1.94 9.92
C LEU A 92 3.74 1.97 9.25
N CYS A 93 2.78 2.60 9.93
CA CYS A 93 1.38 2.70 9.50
C CYS A 93 0.74 1.35 9.15
N GLU A 94 1.01 0.34 9.96
CA GLU A 94 0.84 -1.07 9.59
C GLU A 94 -0.57 -1.65 9.83
N ALA A 95 -1.46 -0.92 10.51
CA ALA A 95 -2.80 -1.42 10.84
C ALA A 95 -3.50 -2.02 9.59
N PRO A 96 -4.03 -3.25 9.69
CA PRO A 96 -4.25 -4.02 10.93
C PRO A 96 -3.13 -5.01 11.30
N GLY A 97 -2.02 -5.12 10.55
CA GLY A 97 -0.95 -6.11 10.79
C GLY A 97 -0.78 -7.16 9.68
N ALA A 98 -1.17 -6.82 8.46
CA ALA A 98 -1.16 -7.76 7.34
C ALA A 98 0.26 -8.05 6.82
N PHE A 99 1.16 -7.08 6.78
CA PHE A 99 2.55 -7.31 6.38
C PHE A 99 3.29 -8.09 7.46
N ILE A 100 3.01 -7.85 8.74
CA ILE A 100 3.62 -8.57 9.87
C ILE A 100 3.30 -10.08 9.77
N THR A 101 2.02 -10.43 9.68
CA THR A 101 1.59 -11.84 9.57
C THR A 101 2.05 -12.49 8.26
N SER A 102 2.22 -11.71 7.18
CA SER A 102 2.78 -12.16 5.90
C SER A 102 4.29 -12.41 6.01
N LEU A 103 5.03 -11.54 6.68
CA LEU A 103 6.45 -11.72 6.98
C LEU A 103 6.67 -12.94 7.87
N ASN A 104 5.84 -13.15 8.91
CA ASN A 104 5.89 -14.36 9.72
C ASN A 104 5.78 -15.62 8.85
N HIS A 105 4.77 -15.65 7.96
CA HIS A 105 4.56 -16.79 7.08
C HIS A 105 5.75 -17.04 6.15
N TYR A 106 6.33 -15.97 5.61
CA TYR A 106 7.54 -16.06 4.79
C TYR A 106 8.72 -16.62 5.59
N LEU A 107 8.97 -16.09 6.79
CA LEU A 107 10.09 -16.52 7.64
C LEU A 107 9.93 -17.98 8.08
N LYS A 108 8.76 -18.38 8.57
CA LYS A 108 8.52 -19.78 8.96
C LYS A 108 8.62 -20.76 7.79
N SER A 109 8.30 -20.31 6.58
CA SER A 109 8.40 -21.14 5.38
C SER A 109 9.83 -21.22 4.83
N ASN A 110 10.60 -20.13 4.87
CA ASN A 110 11.85 -20.02 4.11
C ASN A 110 13.10 -19.90 5.00
N ALA A 111 12.96 -19.41 6.23
CA ALA A 111 14.04 -19.19 7.17
C ALA A 111 13.58 -19.45 8.63
N PRO A 112 13.11 -20.69 8.96
CA PRO A 112 12.48 -20.99 10.25
C PRO A 112 13.42 -20.80 11.45
N GLU A 113 14.73 -20.81 11.21
CA GLU A 113 15.79 -20.62 12.18
C GLU A 113 15.96 -19.14 12.62
N ILE A 114 15.39 -18.18 11.87
CA ILE A 114 15.49 -16.76 12.23
C ILE A 114 14.73 -16.49 13.53
N VAL A 115 15.43 -15.90 14.48
CA VAL A 115 14.83 -15.22 15.64
C VAL A 115 14.40 -13.84 15.18
N TRP A 116 13.08 -13.65 15.12
CA TRP A 116 12.49 -12.41 14.62
C TRP A 116 11.90 -11.60 15.78
N LYS A 117 12.34 -10.34 15.89
CA LYS A 117 11.68 -9.32 16.73
C LYS A 117 11.07 -8.27 15.82
N TRP A 118 9.90 -7.78 16.18
CA TRP A 118 9.24 -6.74 15.41
C TRP A 118 8.62 -5.68 16.33
N MET A 119 8.38 -4.51 15.75
CA MET A 119 7.58 -3.45 16.33
C MET A 119 6.72 -2.85 15.22
N ALA A 120 5.56 -2.34 15.57
CA ALA A 120 4.70 -1.65 14.62
C ALA A 120 4.18 -0.32 15.17
N THR A 121 3.93 0.63 14.28
CA THR A 121 3.24 1.89 14.57
C THR A 121 2.07 2.07 13.62
N THR A 122 1.05 2.76 14.09
CA THR A 122 -0.13 3.14 13.31
C THR A 122 -0.96 4.12 14.13
N LEU A 123 -1.90 4.84 13.50
CA LEU A 123 -2.90 5.59 14.25
C LEU A 123 -3.63 4.65 15.21
N ASN A 124 -3.61 4.98 16.49
CA ASN A 124 -4.16 4.13 17.54
C ASN A 124 -5.68 3.94 17.36
N PRO A 125 -6.17 2.71 17.11
CA PRO A 125 -7.60 2.45 16.94
C PRO A 125 -8.40 2.64 18.24
N HIS A 126 -7.72 2.63 19.40
CA HIS A 126 -8.33 2.80 20.71
C HIS A 126 -8.30 4.26 21.22
N TYR A 127 -7.74 5.19 20.43
CA TYR A 127 -7.71 6.62 20.78
C TYR A 127 -8.89 7.36 20.16
N GLU A 128 -9.81 7.86 20.99
CA GLU A 128 -11.06 8.51 20.55
C GLU A 128 -10.86 9.73 19.64
N GLY A 129 -9.70 10.38 19.70
CA GLY A 129 -9.37 11.51 18.84
C GLY A 129 -9.05 11.12 17.40
N ASN A 130 -8.76 9.84 17.12
CA ASN A 130 -8.57 9.35 15.78
C ASN A 130 -9.92 9.01 15.15
N THR A 131 -10.24 9.64 14.02
CA THR A 131 -11.54 9.42 13.37
C THR A 131 -11.54 8.13 12.55
N LEU A 132 -12.70 7.47 12.45
CA LEU A 132 -12.88 6.31 11.55
C LEU A 132 -12.66 6.65 10.06
N ALA A 133 -12.66 7.94 9.70
CA ALA A 133 -12.36 8.38 8.33
C ALA A 133 -10.86 8.37 8.01
N THR A 134 -10.01 8.39 9.05
CA THR A 134 -8.55 8.52 8.97
C THR A 134 -7.81 7.24 9.39
N MET A 135 -8.40 6.40 10.25
CA MET A 135 -7.75 5.20 10.77
C MET A 135 -8.41 3.90 10.29
N VAL A 136 -7.64 2.82 10.31
CA VAL A 136 -8.15 1.44 10.18
C VAL A 136 -8.57 0.98 11.58
N ASN A 137 -9.84 0.59 11.72
CA ASN A 137 -10.42 0.18 13.01
C ASN A 137 -10.39 -1.34 13.24
N ASP A 138 -9.87 -2.12 12.30
CA ASP A 138 -9.67 -3.56 12.50
C ASP A 138 -8.46 -3.77 13.42
N ASP A 139 -8.74 -4.02 14.69
CA ASP A 139 -7.76 -4.15 15.78
C ASP A 139 -7.53 -5.60 16.21
N ARG A 140 -8.11 -6.58 15.49
CA ARG A 140 -8.14 -7.98 15.96
C ARG A 140 -6.76 -8.61 16.13
N PHE A 141 -5.79 -8.20 15.34
CA PHE A 141 -4.39 -8.62 15.50
C PHE A 141 -3.67 -7.73 16.53
N ILE A 142 -3.96 -6.42 16.54
CA ILE A 142 -3.39 -5.43 17.46
C ILE A 142 -3.67 -5.81 18.93
N LEU A 143 -4.91 -6.16 19.25
CA LEU A 143 -5.37 -6.51 20.60
C LEU A 143 -4.60 -7.68 21.23
N HIS A 144 -4.11 -8.61 20.42
CA HIS A 144 -3.40 -9.81 20.88
C HIS A 144 -1.87 -9.67 20.82
N THR A 145 -1.38 -8.52 20.35
CA THR A 145 0.05 -8.23 20.19
C THR A 145 0.42 -6.84 20.70
N ASP A 146 -0.34 -6.32 21.68
CA ASP A 146 -0.30 -4.92 22.12
C ASP A 146 1.10 -4.46 22.56
N ASP A 147 1.90 -5.36 23.13
CA ASP A 147 3.28 -5.14 23.56
C ASP A 147 4.26 -4.83 22.40
N HIS A 148 3.88 -5.15 21.16
CA HIS A 148 4.62 -4.86 19.94
C HIS A 148 4.14 -3.60 19.22
N TRP A 149 3.00 -3.02 19.61
CA TRP A 149 2.45 -1.81 19.01
C TRP A 149 2.86 -0.56 19.79
N PHE A 150 3.43 0.40 19.08
CA PHE A 150 3.87 1.66 19.65
C PHE A 150 3.03 2.83 19.14
N PHE A 151 2.27 3.44 20.04
CA PHE A 151 1.33 4.54 19.74
C PHE A 151 1.84 5.93 20.17
N GLY A 152 3.11 6.03 20.56
CA GLY A 152 3.69 7.25 21.11
C GLY A 152 3.20 7.57 22.53
N SER A 153 3.89 8.48 23.22
CA SER A 153 3.50 8.93 24.56
C SER A 153 2.19 9.72 24.61
N ASP A 154 1.78 10.30 23.48
CA ASP A 154 0.48 10.96 23.33
C ASP A 154 -0.65 9.99 22.95
N CYS A 155 -0.34 8.69 22.82
CA CYS A 155 -1.24 7.60 22.44
C CYS A 155 -1.94 7.77 21.08
N THR A 156 -1.59 8.76 20.26
CA THR A 156 -2.26 9.01 18.98
C THR A 156 -1.80 8.03 17.90
N GLY A 157 -0.54 7.61 17.97
CA GLY A 157 0.13 6.83 16.94
C GLY A 157 0.42 7.59 15.64
N ASN A 158 0.33 8.92 15.67
CA ASN A 158 0.59 9.74 14.50
C ASN A 158 2.10 9.87 14.23
N ILE A 159 2.61 9.09 13.28
CA ILE A 159 4.02 9.11 12.88
C ILE A 159 4.49 10.46 12.33
N MET A 160 3.57 11.35 11.92
CA MET A 160 3.91 12.67 11.35
C MET A 160 4.28 13.71 12.42
N LYS A 161 4.34 13.31 13.70
CA LYS A 161 4.84 14.16 14.79
C LYS A 161 6.30 13.86 15.08
N LEU A 162 7.11 14.91 15.26
CA LEU A 162 8.53 14.81 15.62
C LEU A 162 8.73 14.04 16.93
N ASN A 163 7.86 14.27 17.92
CA ASN A 163 7.94 13.55 19.19
C ASN A 163 7.76 12.04 19.00
N THR A 164 6.81 11.63 18.13
CA THR A 164 6.61 10.21 17.81
C THR A 164 7.81 9.63 17.06
N LEU A 165 8.40 10.39 16.13
CA LEU A 165 9.65 9.98 15.48
C LEU A 165 10.77 9.72 16.50
N ASP A 166 10.98 10.64 17.45
CA ASP A 166 12.03 10.51 18.46
C ASP A 166 11.87 9.28 19.34
N GLU A 167 10.63 9.00 19.75
CA GLU A 167 10.32 7.82 20.53
C GLU A 167 10.49 6.52 19.72
N VAL A 168 10.13 6.52 18.44
CA VAL A 168 10.39 5.38 17.53
C VAL A 168 11.89 5.14 17.39
N ILE A 169 12.70 6.18 17.24
CA ILE A 169 14.17 6.08 17.18
C ILE A 169 14.70 5.49 18.49
N GLN A 170 14.27 6.01 19.63
CA GLN A 170 14.70 5.52 20.95
C GLN A 170 14.34 4.04 21.11
N ARG A 171 13.13 3.64 20.69
CA ARG A 171 12.69 2.25 20.79
C ARG A 171 13.47 1.33 19.85
N ALA A 172 13.73 1.76 18.62
CA ALA A 172 14.55 1.02 17.65
C ALA A 172 15.95 0.71 18.19
N GLN A 173 16.59 1.67 18.87
CA GLN A 173 17.89 1.46 19.51
C GLN A 173 17.91 0.33 20.54
N THR A 174 16.76 0.00 21.16
CA THR A 174 16.64 -1.11 22.13
C THR A 174 16.49 -2.48 21.47
N MET A 175 16.20 -2.55 20.16
CA MET A 175 15.96 -3.80 19.44
C MET A 175 17.24 -4.40 18.83
N GLY A 176 18.28 -3.58 18.64
CA GLY A 176 19.50 -3.95 17.91
C GLY A 176 19.43 -3.49 16.45
N ASP A 177 20.15 -4.18 15.55
CA ASP A 177 20.18 -3.80 14.13
C ASP A 177 18.80 -3.97 13.49
N ILE A 178 18.20 -2.88 13.02
CA ILE A 178 16.95 -2.92 12.26
C ILE A 178 17.30 -3.17 10.79
N MET A 179 16.90 -4.34 10.29
CA MET A 179 17.29 -4.79 8.94
C MET A 179 16.13 -4.74 7.94
N LEU A 180 14.91 -4.50 8.40
CA LEU A 180 13.75 -4.31 7.53
C LEU A 180 12.82 -3.24 8.11
N VAL A 181 12.48 -2.25 7.30
CA VAL A 181 11.38 -1.33 7.58
C VAL A 181 10.32 -1.47 6.49
N THR A 182 9.05 -1.46 6.86
CA THR A 182 7.94 -1.38 5.90
C THR A 182 7.07 -0.18 6.21
N ALA A 183 6.45 0.40 5.19
CA ALA A 183 5.53 1.51 5.31
C ALA A 183 4.34 1.28 4.36
N ASP A 184 3.15 1.06 4.94
CA ASP A 184 1.89 0.86 4.21
C ASP A 184 0.87 1.97 4.54
N GLY A 185 1.34 3.16 4.90
CA GLY A 185 0.49 4.31 5.19
C GLY A 185 -0.28 4.83 3.98
N SER A 186 -1.45 5.40 4.24
CA SER A 186 -2.24 6.11 3.24
C SER A 186 -3.18 7.10 3.93
N ILE A 187 -3.54 8.17 3.22
CA ILE A 187 -4.57 9.11 3.64
C ILE A 187 -5.81 8.91 2.77
N ASN A 188 -7.00 9.08 3.35
CA ASN A 188 -8.26 8.94 2.62
C ASN A 188 -8.45 10.08 1.61
N CYS A 189 -8.26 9.76 0.33
CA CYS A 189 -8.39 10.70 -0.79
C CYS A 189 -9.69 10.50 -1.59
N THR A 190 -10.74 9.90 -1.00
CA THR A 190 -11.99 9.54 -1.72
C THR A 190 -12.67 10.73 -2.41
N HIS A 191 -12.46 11.94 -1.89
CA HIS A 191 -13.05 13.18 -2.43
C HIS A 191 -12.14 13.92 -3.42
N MET A 192 -10.85 13.58 -3.49
CA MET A 192 -9.86 14.20 -4.38
C MET A 192 -8.91 13.11 -4.94
N PRO A 193 -9.43 12.11 -5.69
CA PRO A 193 -8.64 10.98 -6.15
C PRO A 193 -7.60 11.35 -7.23
N ASP A 194 -7.77 12.50 -7.87
CA ASP A 194 -6.88 13.12 -8.84
C ASP A 194 -5.64 13.77 -8.21
N GLU A 195 -5.73 14.16 -6.94
CA GLU A 195 -4.65 14.77 -6.14
C GLU A 195 -4.10 13.82 -5.06
N GLN A 196 -4.34 12.51 -5.20
CA GLN A 196 -3.89 11.49 -4.24
C GLN A 196 -2.39 11.58 -3.92
N GLU A 197 -1.55 11.83 -4.92
CA GLU A 197 -0.10 11.95 -4.72
C GLU A 197 0.24 13.12 -3.79
N ALA A 198 -0.28 14.32 -4.09
CA ALA A 198 -0.04 15.52 -3.30
C ALA A 198 -0.54 15.37 -1.85
N ILE A 199 -1.70 14.74 -1.65
CA ILE A 199 -2.30 14.55 -0.32
C ILE A 199 -1.46 13.60 0.56
N VAL A 200 -0.86 12.55 -0.02
CA VAL A 200 -0.17 11.51 0.75
C VAL A 200 1.34 11.77 0.85
N VAL A 201 1.92 12.63 0.01
CA VAL A 201 3.38 12.76 -0.08
C VAL A 201 4.06 13.16 1.23
N HIS A 202 3.40 13.95 2.07
CA HIS A 202 3.95 14.32 3.37
C HIS A 202 4.02 13.12 4.34
N LEU A 203 3.06 12.19 4.28
CA LEU A 203 3.13 10.93 5.02
C LEU A 203 4.29 10.07 4.52
N HIS A 204 4.45 9.90 3.20
CA HIS A 204 5.57 9.15 2.62
C HIS A 204 6.92 9.76 3.01
N TYR A 205 7.00 11.10 3.09
CA TYR A 205 8.18 11.79 3.62
C TYR A 205 8.45 11.40 5.07
N CYS A 206 7.45 11.49 5.95
CA CYS A 206 7.60 11.12 7.37
C CYS A 206 8.04 9.65 7.56
N GLU A 207 7.43 8.73 6.80
CA GLU A 207 7.77 7.30 6.81
C GLU A 207 9.19 7.04 6.31
N THR A 208 9.60 7.72 5.23
CA THR A 208 10.96 7.61 4.69
C THR A 208 11.99 8.15 5.67
N ILE A 209 11.77 9.33 6.23
CA ILE A 209 12.71 9.92 7.19
C ILE A 209 12.80 9.06 8.46
N ALA A 210 11.67 8.50 8.94
CA ALA A 210 11.69 7.52 10.03
C ALA A 210 12.54 6.29 9.67
N ALA A 211 12.35 5.71 8.49
CA ALA A 211 13.13 4.56 8.02
C ALA A 211 14.64 4.87 7.96
N LEU A 212 15.01 6.03 7.41
CA LEU A 212 16.41 6.46 7.31
C LEU A 212 17.08 6.72 8.67
N HIS A 213 16.30 7.06 9.69
CA HIS A 213 16.79 7.22 11.06
C HIS A 213 17.04 5.89 11.79
N ILE A 214 16.27 4.84 11.48
CA ILE A 214 16.26 3.60 12.26
C ILE A 214 16.94 2.41 11.57
N LEU A 215 17.09 2.43 10.24
CA LEU A 215 17.70 1.34 9.48
C LEU A 215 19.21 1.21 9.74
N SER A 216 19.65 -0.02 9.97
CA SER A 216 21.07 -0.37 9.99
C SER A 216 21.63 -0.55 8.56
N PRO A 217 22.95 -0.34 8.34
CA PRO A 217 23.58 -0.58 7.04
C PRO A 217 23.30 -1.99 6.51
N GLY A 218 22.99 -2.09 5.22
CA GLY A 218 22.56 -3.33 4.56
C GLY A 218 21.07 -3.64 4.71
N GLY A 219 20.32 -2.88 5.51
CA GLY A 219 18.88 -3.05 5.68
C GLY A 219 18.05 -2.72 4.44
N SER A 220 16.80 -3.16 4.44
CA SER A 220 15.83 -2.96 3.35
C SER A 220 14.64 -2.11 3.80
N PHE A 221 14.08 -1.34 2.86
CA PHE A 221 12.88 -0.52 3.08
C PHE A 221 11.84 -0.78 1.98
N LEU A 222 10.61 -1.09 2.39
CA LEU A 222 9.48 -1.22 1.47
C LEU A 222 8.48 -0.10 1.74
N LEU A 223 8.26 0.77 0.77
CA LEU A 223 7.35 1.91 0.88
C LEU A 223 6.23 1.80 -0.15
N LYS A 224 4.97 1.83 0.29
CA LYS A 224 3.83 2.05 -0.62
C LYS A 224 3.84 3.49 -1.10
N ILE A 225 3.63 3.69 -2.39
CA ILE A 225 3.33 4.99 -2.99
C ILE A 225 2.20 4.86 -4.01
N PHE A 226 1.85 5.96 -4.68
CA PHE A 226 0.85 5.98 -5.74
C PHE A 226 1.47 6.36 -7.09
N THR A 227 1.35 7.61 -7.51
CA THR A 227 2.01 8.13 -8.71
C THR A 227 3.35 8.80 -8.36
N ILE A 228 4.12 9.16 -9.39
CA ILE A 228 5.46 9.77 -9.28
C ILE A 228 5.58 11.01 -10.19
N PHE A 229 4.54 11.84 -10.22
CA PHE A 229 4.46 13.00 -11.12
C PHE A 229 4.85 14.32 -10.44
N GLU A 230 4.76 14.38 -9.11
CA GLU A 230 4.95 15.58 -8.32
C GLU A 230 6.38 15.73 -7.81
N GLN A 231 6.80 16.98 -7.67
CA GLN A 231 8.15 17.37 -7.27
C GLN A 231 8.57 16.81 -5.92
N GLN A 232 7.65 16.73 -4.95
CA GLN A 232 7.91 16.16 -3.64
C GLN A 232 8.25 14.66 -3.76
N THR A 233 7.51 13.91 -4.57
CA THR A 233 7.75 12.48 -4.81
C THR A 233 9.04 12.27 -5.58
N ILE A 234 9.33 13.08 -6.60
CA ILE A 234 10.59 13.00 -7.37
C ILE A 234 11.79 13.23 -6.45
N CYS A 235 11.70 14.24 -5.59
CA CYS A 235 12.72 14.51 -4.57
C CYS A 235 12.90 13.34 -3.60
N LEU A 236 11.81 12.73 -3.15
CA LEU A 236 11.84 11.58 -2.24
C LEU A 236 12.48 10.35 -2.91
N MET A 237 12.12 10.09 -4.15
CA MET A 237 12.71 9.02 -4.95
C MET A 237 14.22 9.24 -5.16
N TYR A 238 14.64 10.48 -5.43
CA TYR A 238 16.06 10.79 -5.56
C TYR A 238 16.80 10.59 -4.23
N LEU A 239 16.23 11.05 -3.11
CA LEU A 239 16.78 10.79 -1.78
C LEU A 239 16.99 9.29 -1.53
N LEU A 240 16.00 8.47 -1.86
CA LEU A 240 16.09 7.00 -1.72
C LEU A 240 17.24 6.43 -2.59
N THR A 241 17.41 6.87 -3.83
CA THR A 241 18.56 6.44 -4.66
C THR A 241 19.92 6.84 -4.08
N CYS A 242 19.99 8.00 -3.40
CA CYS A 242 21.21 8.39 -2.70
C CYS A 242 21.51 7.50 -1.49
N CYS A 243 20.47 6.97 -0.84
CA CYS A 243 20.56 6.25 0.43
C CYS A 243 20.69 4.72 0.30
N PHE A 244 20.24 4.13 -0.81
CA PHE A 244 20.23 2.69 -1.03
C PHE A 244 21.01 2.32 -2.30
N ASN A 245 21.52 1.09 -2.40
CA ASN A 245 22.23 0.66 -3.61
C ASN A 245 21.27 0.29 -4.75
N LYS A 246 20.06 -0.19 -4.42
CA LYS A 246 19.09 -0.64 -5.41
C LYS A 246 17.69 -0.17 -5.09
N ILE A 247 17.05 0.47 -6.08
CA ILE A 247 15.67 0.94 -6.01
C ILE A 247 14.86 0.28 -7.13
N ILE A 248 13.73 -0.32 -6.78
CA ILE A 248 12.83 -0.97 -7.73
C ILE A 248 11.41 -0.47 -7.47
N LEU A 249 10.71 -0.08 -8.53
CA LEU A 249 9.28 0.17 -8.49
C LEU A 249 8.53 -1.09 -8.90
N ASN A 250 7.64 -1.57 -8.05
CA ASN A 250 6.88 -2.79 -8.28
C ASN A 250 5.39 -2.54 -8.10
N LYS A 251 4.57 -3.03 -9.04
CA LYS A 251 3.13 -3.18 -8.83
C LYS A 251 2.82 -4.66 -8.61
N PRO A 252 2.60 -5.11 -7.37
CA PRO A 252 2.25 -6.50 -7.10
C PRO A 252 1.03 -6.92 -7.91
N VAL A 253 1.02 -8.15 -8.44
CA VAL A 253 -0.10 -8.67 -9.25
C VAL A 253 -1.42 -8.67 -8.46
N THR A 254 -1.32 -8.80 -7.13
CA THR A 254 -2.48 -8.76 -6.23
C THR A 254 -2.92 -7.35 -5.85
N SER A 255 -2.18 -6.30 -6.22
CA SER A 255 -2.68 -4.92 -6.19
C SER A 255 -3.73 -4.70 -7.28
N LYS A 256 -4.70 -3.82 -7.05
CA LYS A 256 -5.77 -3.60 -8.03
C LYS A 256 -5.16 -2.96 -9.28
N GLU A 257 -5.25 -3.66 -10.42
CA GLU A 257 -4.64 -3.24 -11.69
C GLU A 257 -5.02 -1.78 -12.08
N GLY A 258 -6.28 -1.38 -11.84
CA GLY A 258 -6.78 -0.05 -12.19
C GLY A 258 -6.51 1.07 -11.16
N ASN A 259 -5.84 0.79 -10.04
CA ASN A 259 -5.44 1.81 -9.07
C ASN A 259 -4.01 2.30 -9.33
N SER A 260 -3.65 3.42 -8.70
CA SER A 260 -2.32 4.00 -8.82
C SER A 260 -1.32 3.43 -7.81
N GLU A 261 -1.70 2.47 -6.97
CA GLU A 261 -0.81 1.93 -5.92
C GLU A 261 0.35 1.13 -6.54
N ILE A 262 1.57 1.46 -6.11
CA ILE A 262 2.81 0.75 -6.40
C ILE A 262 3.68 0.74 -5.13
N TYR A 263 4.79 -0.01 -5.14
CA TYR A 263 5.73 -0.10 -4.04
C TYR A 263 7.14 0.29 -4.51
N VAL A 264 7.83 1.07 -3.68
CA VAL A 264 9.27 1.32 -3.79
C VAL A 264 9.99 0.31 -2.91
N VAL A 265 10.76 -0.56 -3.55
CA VAL A 265 11.60 -1.56 -2.91
C VAL A 265 13.03 -0.99 -2.87
N CYS A 266 13.50 -0.67 -1.67
CA CYS A 266 14.84 -0.14 -1.45
C CYS A 266 15.67 -1.20 -0.76
N LEU A 267 16.77 -1.62 -1.38
CA LEU A 267 17.64 -2.68 -0.87
C LEU A 267 19.03 -2.15 -0.58
N GLU A 268 19.68 -2.76 0.41
CA GLU A 268 21.06 -2.48 0.81
C GLU A 268 21.26 -1.01 1.18
N PHE A 269 20.67 -0.60 2.31
CA PHE A 269 20.86 0.73 2.86
C PHE A 269 22.37 1.02 3.04
N LYS A 270 22.86 2.11 2.43
CA LYS A 270 24.28 2.48 2.45
C LYS A 270 24.78 2.86 3.85
N GLY A 271 23.86 3.11 4.77
CA GLY A 271 24.13 3.35 6.18
C GLY A 271 24.08 4.82 6.59
N GLU A 272 24.10 5.03 7.90
CA GLU A 272 23.90 6.35 8.53
C GLU A 272 24.86 7.41 7.98
N LYS A 273 26.10 7.06 7.63
CA LYS A 273 27.11 8.01 7.13
C LYS A 273 26.63 8.85 5.93
N TYR A 274 25.78 8.31 5.07
CA TYR A 274 25.27 9.00 3.88
C TYR A 274 24.10 9.93 4.18
N VAL A 275 23.39 9.71 5.30
CA VAL A 275 22.16 10.45 5.63
C VAL A 275 22.34 11.36 6.84
N LYS A 276 23.15 10.95 7.82
CA LYS A 276 23.41 11.64 9.10
C LYS A 276 23.66 13.14 8.95
N PRO A 277 24.48 13.62 7.98
CA PRO A 277 24.70 15.05 7.81
C PRO A 277 23.43 15.86 7.46
N HIS A 278 22.38 15.19 6.99
CA HIS A 278 21.14 15.78 6.50
C HIS A 278 19.94 15.51 7.40
N LEU A 279 20.03 14.58 8.37
CA LEU A 279 18.91 14.21 9.24
C LEU A 279 18.31 15.42 9.99
N GLU A 280 19.12 16.30 10.55
CA GLU A 280 18.63 17.51 11.23
C GLU A 280 17.90 18.47 10.29
N ILE A 281 18.31 18.52 9.01
CA ILE A 281 17.62 19.32 8.00
C ILE A 281 16.24 18.70 7.72
N PHE A 282 16.17 17.37 7.57
CA PHE A 282 14.89 16.68 7.35
C PHE A 282 13.94 16.85 8.54
N ARG A 283 14.46 16.76 9.77
CA ARG A 283 13.70 16.96 11.00
C ARG A 283 13.05 18.34 11.07
N LYS A 284 13.72 19.39 10.59
CA LYS A 284 13.16 20.76 10.55
C LYS A 284 11.87 20.86 9.74
N TYR A 285 11.69 20.03 8.72
CA TYR A 285 10.51 20.02 7.84
C TYR A 285 9.64 18.79 8.05
N TYR A 286 9.71 18.16 9.24
CA TYR A 286 9.04 16.89 9.50
C TYR A 286 7.54 17.02 9.77
N GLU A 287 7.12 17.99 10.59
CA GLU A 287 5.69 18.15 10.96
C GLU A 287 4.91 19.07 10.02
N GLU A 288 5.59 19.94 9.29
CA GLU A 288 4.97 20.93 8.42
C GLU A 288 5.08 20.51 6.96
N GLU A 289 3.92 20.30 6.33
CA GLU A 289 3.85 20.16 4.89
C GLU A 289 4.37 21.45 4.22
N THR A 290 5.33 21.27 3.31
CA THR A 290 5.97 22.39 2.61
C THR A 290 6.07 22.15 1.12
N ASN A 291 5.85 23.21 0.35
CA ASN A 291 6.09 23.21 -1.10
C ASN A 291 7.55 23.50 -1.46
N ILE A 292 8.42 23.67 -0.46
CA ILE A 292 9.85 23.89 -0.70
C ILE A 292 10.49 22.54 -1.05
N PRO A 293 11.16 22.42 -2.21
CA PRO A 293 11.73 21.15 -2.64
C PRO A 293 12.90 20.69 -1.76
N ILE A 294 13.02 19.37 -1.54
CA ILE A 294 14.21 18.77 -0.91
C ILE A 294 15.45 19.10 -1.76
N PHE A 295 15.36 18.94 -3.08
CA PHE A 295 16.45 19.22 -4.02
C PHE A 295 16.03 20.24 -5.07
N LEU A 296 16.93 21.13 -5.44
CA LEU A 296 16.70 21.96 -6.61
C LEU A 296 16.67 21.08 -7.86
N LYS A 297 15.96 21.51 -8.90
CA LYS A 297 15.87 20.73 -10.14
C LYS A 297 17.26 20.52 -10.75
N GLU A 298 18.14 21.51 -10.63
CA GLU A 298 19.51 21.47 -11.17
C GLU A 298 20.43 20.51 -10.40
N ASP A 299 20.07 20.13 -9.17
CA ASP A 299 20.82 19.18 -8.35
C ASP A 299 20.47 17.71 -8.66
N ILE A 300 19.42 17.49 -9.47
CA ILE A 300 18.94 16.15 -9.84
C ILE A 300 19.45 15.80 -11.25
N PRO A 301 20.18 14.70 -11.42
CA PRO A 301 20.69 14.30 -12.74
C PRO A 301 19.58 14.07 -13.77
N ASP A 302 19.79 14.53 -15.00
CA ASP A 302 18.83 14.33 -16.10
C ASP A 302 18.56 12.85 -16.38
N CYS A 303 19.56 11.97 -16.21
CA CYS A 303 19.37 10.54 -16.34
C CYS A 303 18.39 9.96 -15.31
N PHE A 304 18.37 10.50 -14.08
CA PHE A 304 17.39 10.13 -13.06
C PHE A 304 16.00 10.60 -13.48
N ILE A 305 15.88 11.86 -13.88
CA ILE A 305 14.61 12.43 -14.35
C ILE A 305 14.02 11.61 -15.51
N ASN A 306 14.86 11.21 -16.47
CA ASN A 306 14.43 10.37 -17.58
C ASN A 306 13.92 8.99 -17.11
N GLN A 307 14.56 8.37 -16.12
CA GLN A 307 14.06 7.11 -15.54
C GLN A 307 12.71 7.30 -14.84
N ILE A 308 12.51 8.41 -14.11
CA ILE A 308 11.23 8.73 -13.48
C ILE A 308 10.13 8.97 -14.53
N ILE A 309 10.45 9.65 -15.65
CA ILE A 309 9.51 9.82 -16.77
C ILE A 309 9.12 8.47 -17.37
N LEU A 310 10.09 7.58 -17.63
CA LEU A 310 9.83 6.25 -18.18
C LEU A 310 9.00 5.40 -17.21
N ALA A 311 9.32 5.40 -15.93
CA ALA A 311 8.54 4.71 -14.90
C ALA A 311 7.11 5.25 -14.81
N GLY A 312 6.96 6.59 -14.81
CA GLY A 312 5.66 7.24 -14.77
C GLY A 312 4.80 6.88 -15.97
N ASP A 313 5.41 6.86 -17.17
CA ASP A 313 4.73 6.48 -18.42
C ASP A 313 4.31 5.01 -18.39
N PHE A 314 5.19 4.12 -17.92
CA PHE A 314 4.93 2.69 -17.79
C PHE A 314 3.73 2.37 -16.89
N PHE A 315 3.72 2.88 -15.65
CA PHE A 315 2.61 2.62 -14.71
C PHE A 315 1.32 3.32 -15.14
N ARG A 316 1.43 4.52 -15.74
CA ARG A 316 0.27 5.24 -16.32
C ARG A 316 -0.36 4.42 -17.43
N GLU A 317 0.43 3.94 -18.39
CA GLU A 317 -0.07 3.15 -19.52
C GLU A 317 -0.81 1.90 -19.04
N HIS A 318 -0.18 1.14 -18.15
CA HIS A 318 -0.81 -0.06 -17.57
C HIS A 318 -2.16 0.27 -16.90
N GLN A 319 -2.20 1.32 -16.09
CA GLN A 319 -3.43 1.74 -15.41
C GLN A 319 -4.51 2.20 -16.40
N CYS A 320 -4.15 3.00 -17.39
CA CYS A 320 -5.07 3.50 -18.42
C CYS A 320 -5.68 2.34 -19.22
N CYS A 321 -4.86 1.41 -19.73
CA CYS A 321 -5.34 0.24 -20.46
C CYS A 321 -6.34 -0.59 -19.64
N VAL A 322 -6.06 -0.78 -18.34
CA VAL A 322 -6.96 -1.52 -17.44
C VAL A 322 -8.27 -0.79 -17.21
N ILE A 323 -8.23 0.53 -17.00
CA ILE A 323 -9.44 1.33 -16.81
C ILE A 323 -10.31 1.28 -18.09
N GLU A 324 -9.71 1.50 -19.26
CA GLU A 324 -10.41 1.51 -20.54
C GLU A 324 -11.01 0.16 -20.87
N SER A 325 -10.25 -0.92 -20.71
CA SER A 325 -10.76 -2.30 -20.88
C SER A 325 -11.92 -2.61 -19.92
N ASN A 326 -11.85 -2.14 -18.67
CA ASN A 326 -12.96 -2.30 -17.73
C ASN A 326 -14.19 -1.48 -18.13
N ILE A 327 -14.04 -0.27 -18.68
CA ILE A 327 -15.16 0.55 -19.19
C ILE A 327 -15.83 -0.15 -20.38
N GLU A 328 -15.05 -0.63 -21.35
CA GLU A 328 -15.57 -1.33 -22.53
C GLU A 328 -16.37 -2.58 -22.16
N THR A 329 -15.88 -3.31 -21.16
CA THR A 329 -16.50 -4.55 -20.67
C THR A 329 -17.61 -4.31 -19.65
N PHE A 330 -17.69 -3.11 -19.05
CA PHE A 330 -18.74 -2.76 -18.07
C PHE A 330 -20.14 -2.88 -18.69
N HIS A 331 -20.25 -2.55 -19.97
CA HIS A 331 -21.51 -2.60 -20.72
C HIS A 331 -21.74 -3.94 -21.45
N ASN A 332 -20.78 -4.86 -21.45
CA ASN A 332 -20.82 -6.12 -22.22
C ASN A 332 -20.53 -7.35 -21.33
N THR A 333 -21.52 -8.22 -21.15
CA THR A 333 -21.47 -9.37 -20.21
C THR A 333 -20.92 -10.68 -20.81
N ASN A 334 -20.52 -10.69 -22.08
CA ASN A 334 -20.19 -11.94 -22.81
C ASN A 334 -18.79 -12.54 -22.51
N GLU A 335 -17.94 -11.90 -21.71
CA GLU A 335 -16.54 -12.31 -21.50
C GLU A 335 -16.25 -13.01 -20.15
N ASP A 336 -17.27 -13.45 -19.43
CA ASP A 336 -17.13 -13.96 -18.05
C ASP A 336 -16.40 -15.31 -17.94
N TYR A 337 -16.29 -16.10 -19.02
CA TYR A 337 -15.66 -17.42 -18.98
C TYR A 337 -14.14 -17.36 -19.04
N GLU A 338 -13.58 -16.55 -19.95
CA GLU A 338 -12.13 -16.45 -20.12
C GLU A 338 -11.47 -15.80 -18.89
N ILE A 339 -12.10 -14.79 -18.30
CA ILE A 339 -11.56 -14.18 -17.07
C ILE A 339 -11.49 -15.18 -15.91
N LYS A 340 -12.44 -16.11 -15.78
CA LYS A 340 -12.40 -17.16 -14.74
C LYS A 340 -11.22 -18.11 -14.96
N LYS A 341 -10.85 -18.44 -16.20
CA LYS A 341 -9.66 -19.25 -16.48
C LYS A 341 -8.39 -18.49 -16.11
N ILE A 342 -8.30 -17.22 -16.51
CA ILE A 342 -7.15 -16.35 -16.19
C ILE A 342 -6.97 -16.28 -14.68
N ARG A 343 -8.05 -16.05 -13.91
CA ARG A 343 -7.98 -15.95 -12.46
C ARG A 343 -7.47 -17.20 -11.77
N ARG A 344 -7.90 -18.37 -12.23
CA ARG A 344 -7.38 -19.65 -11.74
C ARG A 344 -5.90 -19.80 -12.05
N ALA A 345 -5.49 -19.56 -13.30
CA ALA A 345 -4.11 -19.67 -13.72
C ALA A 345 -3.19 -18.69 -12.97
N VAL A 346 -3.62 -17.44 -12.75
CA VAL A 346 -2.87 -16.45 -11.96
C VAL A 346 -2.74 -16.93 -10.51
N ALA A 347 -3.78 -17.51 -9.92
CA ALA A 347 -3.72 -18.01 -8.56
C ALA A 347 -2.84 -19.26 -8.41
N ASP A 348 -2.89 -20.19 -9.36
CA ASP A 348 -1.96 -21.33 -9.43
C ASP A 348 -0.52 -20.85 -9.54
N HIS A 349 -0.26 -19.95 -10.50
CA HIS A 349 1.07 -19.39 -10.72
C HIS A 349 1.58 -18.60 -9.52
N PHE A 350 0.72 -17.89 -8.78
CA PHE A 350 1.10 -17.17 -7.57
C PHE A 350 1.57 -18.14 -6.48
N ILE A 351 0.84 -19.24 -6.26
CA ILE A 351 1.20 -20.25 -5.26
C ILE A 351 2.49 -20.97 -5.65
N GLU A 352 2.61 -21.38 -6.91
CA GLU A 352 3.78 -22.10 -7.43
C GLU A 352 5.04 -21.23 -7.42
N THR A 353 4.96 -19.99 -7.93
CA THR A 353 6.10 -19.08 -8.02
C THR A 353 6.66 -18.73 -6.65
N TYR A 354 5.79 -18.52 -5.65
CA TYR A 354 6.20 -18.13 -4.31
C TYR A 354 6.25 -19.31 -3.32
N GLN A 355 6.12 -20.54 -3.82
CA GLN A 355 6.23 -21.79 -3.07
C GLN A 355 5.42 -21.79 -1.76
N LEU A 356 4.22 -21.20 -1.82
CA LEU A 356 3.36 -21.03 -0.65
C LEU A 356 2.90 -22.39 -0.12
N ARG A 357 3.02 -22.59 1.19
CA ARG A 357 2.61 -23.82 1.87
C ARG A 357 1.93 -23.49 3.19
N LYS A 358 1.00 -24.34 3.60
CA LYS A 358 0.37 -24.21 4.91
C LYS A 358 1.44 -24.34 6.01
N LEU A 359 1.39 -23.44 6.99
CA LEU A 359 2.25 -23.53 8.17
C LEU A 359 1.78 -24.65 9.10
N GLU A 360 2.71 -25.21 9.87
CA GLU A 360 2.39 -26.13 10.95
C GLU A 360 1.66 -25.40 12.09
N ASP A 361 0.83 -26.16 12.81
CA ASP A 361 0.08 -25.62 13.95
C ASP A 361 1.04 -25.02 15.00
N GLY A 362 0.76 -23.80 15.44
CA GLY A 362 1.57 -23.08 16.42
C GLY A 362 2.70 -22.22 15.84
N MET A 363 2.85 -22.16 14.51
CA MET A 363 3.77 -21.21 13.85
C MET A 363 3.16 -19.83 13.56
N GLU A 364 1.85 -19.69 13.74
CA GLU A 364 1.11 -18.41 13.70
C GLU A 364 1.50 -17.53 14.90
N ILE A 365 1.40 -16.20 14.78
CA ILE A 365 1.75 -15.28 15.88
C ILE A 365 0.71 -15.34 17.00
N VAL A 366 -0.55 -15.17 16.64
CA VAL A 366 -1.74 -15.15 17.52
C VAL A 366 -2.59 -16.39 17.25
N GLY A 367 -2.77 -16.68 15.97
CA GLY A 367 -3.55 -17.76 15.45
C GLY A 367 -4.98 -17.38 15.11
N LYS A 368 -5.49 -17.99 14.04
CA LYS A 368 -6.74 -17.58 13.40
C LYS A 368 -7.97 -17.63 14.32
N LYS A 369 -8.06 -18.68 15.16
CA LYS A 369 -9.18 -18.86 16.11
C LYS A 369 -9.27 -17.72 17.13
N GLN A 370 -8.13 -17.24 17.63
CA GLN A 370 -8.09 -16.17 18.63
C GLN A 370 -8.51 -14.83 18.00
N MET A 371 -8.10 -14.57 16.76
CA MET A 371 -8.51 -13.36 16.03
C MET A 371 -10.00 -13.38 15.62
N GLU A 372 -10.58 -14.55 15.33
CA GLU A 372 -12.00 -14.68 14.99
C GLU A 372 -12.93 -14.46 16.19
N MET A 373 -12.45 -14.70 17.42
CA MET A 373 -13.18 -14.42 18.66
C MET A 373 -13.29 -12.92 18.96
N SER A 374 -12.36 -12.11 18.45
CA SER A 374 -12.39 -10.65 18.57
C SER A 374 -13.35 -10.08 17.52
N THR A 375 -14.61 -9.85 17.88
CA THR A 375 -15.59 -9.22 16.98
C THR A 375 -15.30 -7.73 16.83
N CYS A 376 -14.71 -7.30 15.70
CA CYS A 376 -14.78 -5.91 15.25
C CYS A 376 -15.93 -5.78 14.23
N GLN A 377 -16.95 -4.97 14.54
CA GLN A 377 -17.97 -4.60 13.58
C GLN A 377 -17.37 -3.59 12.59
N VAL A 378 -17.01 -4.07 11.40
CA VAL A 378 -16.65 -3.17 10.30
C VAL A 378 -17.92 -2.47 9.82
N ILE A 379 -18.11 -1.21 10.20
CA ILE A 379 -19.22 -0.37 9.73
C ILE A 379 -19.02 -0.18 8.22
N GLY A 380 -20.04 -0.55 7.43
CA GLY A 380 -20.02 -0.49 5.98
C GLY A 380 -19.79 0.92 5.43
N SER A 381 -19.27 0.99 4.19
CA SER A 381 -19.02 2.23 3.45
C SER A 381 -20.25 3.15 3.44
N LYS A 382 -20.06 4.40 3.89
CA LYS A 382 -21.08 5.46 4.00
C LYS A 382 -21.64 5.94 2.64
N TYR A 383 -21.13 5.43 1.51
CA TYR A 383 -21.43 5.91 0.15
C TYR A 383 -21.95 4.80 -0.77
N ALA A 384 -22.64 3.80 -0.23
CA ALA A 384 -23.24 2.73 -1.00
C ALA A 384 -24.27 3.31 -2.00
N GLY A 385 -23.91 3.40 -3.28
CA GLY A 385 -24.81 3.75 -4.39
C GLY A 385 -24.42 4.99 -5.20
N GLU A 386 -23.60 5.90 -4.67
CA GLU A 386 -23.35 7.20 -5.31
C GLU A 386 -22.11 7.21 -6.23
N SER A 387 -22.20 7.93 -7.35
CA SER A 387 -21.08 8.31 -8.23
C SER A 387 -20.24 9.45 -7.65
N TYR A 388 -19.05 9.71 -8.21
CA TYR A 388 -18.19 10.81 -7.77
C TYR A 388 -18.87 12.18 -7.95
N ASN A 389 -19.51 12.40 -9.09
CA ASN A 389 -20.19 13.66 -9.38
C ASN A 389 -21.41 13.89 -8.46
N GLU A 390 -22.13 12.84 -8.06
CA GLU A 390 -23.21 12.94 -7.05
C GLU A 390 -22.66 13.33 -5.68
N ARG A 391 -21.55 12.69 -5.25
CA ARG A 391 -20.88 13.05 -3.99
C ARG A 391 -20.42 14.50 -3.98
N LYS A 392 -19.85 14.99 -5.10
CA LYS A 392 -19.40 16.38 -5.23
C LYS A 392 -20.57 17.36 -5.13
N LYS A 393 -21.65 17.11 -5.88
CA LYS A 393 -22.88 17.92 -5.78
C LYS A 393 -23.42 17.96 -4.35
N ARG A 394 -23.44 16.83 -3.63
CA ARG A 394 -23.93 16.76 -2.24
C ARG A 394 -23.09 17.59 -1.26
N GLN A 395 -21.78 17.69 -1.47
CA GLN A 395 -20.91 18.55 -0.66
C GLN A 395 -21.20 20.04 -0.88
N ASP A 396 -21.67 20.42 -2.08
CA ASP A 396 -22.03 21.79 -2.44
C ASP A 396 -23.47 22.20 -2.02
N ILE A 397 -24.25 21.28 -1.44
CA ILE A 397 -25.65 21.52 -1.01
C ILE A 397 -25.71 22.10 0.41
N ASP A 398 -26.58 23.10 0.63
CA ASP A 398 -26.87 23.69 1.95
C ASP A 398 -27.30 22.66 3.00
N ARG A 399 -26.93 22.88 4.26
CA ARG A 399 -27.12 21.92 5.38
C ARG A 399 -28.58 21.51 5.58
N ARG A 400 -29.56 22.37 5.26
CA ARG A 400 -30.99 22.03 5.35
C ARG A 400 -31.44 21.04 4.26
N ALA A 401 -30.91 21.16 3.06
CA ALA A 401 -31.22 20.25 1.96
C ALA A 401 -30.51 18.89 2.13
N GLN A 402 -29.33 18.85 2.78
CA GLN A 402 -28.70 17.59 3.18
C GLN A 402 -29.55 16.81 4.21
N LEU A 403 -30.18 17.48 5.17
CA LEU A 403 -31.10 16.86 6.14
C LEU A 403 -32.34 16.26 5.48
N GLN A 404 -32.86 16.91 4.44
CA GLN A 404 -34.05 16.47 3.73
C GLN A 404 -33.79 15.19 2.91
N LEU A 405 -32.62 15.08 2.27
CA LEU A 405 -32.17 13.88 1.58
C LEU A 405 -32.00 12.67 2.53
N ILE A 406 -31.47 12.90 3.74
CA ILE A 406 -31.33 11.83 4.76
C ILE A 406 -32.72 11.30 5.19
N ILE A 407 -33.72 12.17 5.30
CA ILE A 407 -35.10 11.78 5.66
C ILE A 407 -35.73 10.93 4.53
N GLU A 408 -35.46 11.28 3.27
CA GLU A 408 -35.94 10.53 2.10
C GLU A 408 -35.24 9.16 1.97
N ASP A 409 -33.93 9.09 2.24
CA ASP A 409 -33.14 7.85 2.18
C ASP A 409 -33.57 6.83 3.27
N ILE A 410 -33.95 7.30 4.46
CA ILE A 410 -34.49 6.43 5.54
C ILE A 410 -35.82 5.78 5.12
N GLY A 411 -36.58 6.40 4.22
CA GLY A 411 -37.87 5.89 3.76
C GLY A 411 -37.80 4.73 2.76
N GLN A 412 -36.62 4.43 2.18
CA GLN A 412 -36.50 3.49 1.04
C GLN A 412 -35.91 2.10 1.39
N ILE A 413 -35.63 1.81 2.65
CA ILE A 413 -35.05 0.51 3.04
C ILE A 413 -36.16 -0.54 3.15
N ASP A 414 -36.40 -1.31 2.08
CA ASP A 414 -37.15 -2.58 2.12
C ASP A 414 -36.37 -3.67 1.36
N LEU A 415 -36.24 -4.85 1.98
CA LEU A 415 -35.26 -5.91 1.67
C LEU A 415 -35.78 -6.93 0.63
N LYS A 416 -34.96 -7.28 -0.38
CA LYS A 416 -35.09 -8.56 -1.11
C LYS A 416 -33.74 -9.17 -1.49
N GLU A 417 -33.51 -10.39 -1.03
CA GLU A 417 -32.44 -11.33 -1.44
C GLU A 417 -32.96 -12.30 -2.51
N ASP A 418 -32.07 -12.80 -3.38
CA ASP A 418 -32.10 -14.19 -3.89
C ASP A 418 -30.80 -14.55 -4.65
N PHE A 419 -30.27 -15.75 -4.42
CA PHE A 419 -29.06 -16.32 -5.06
C PHE A 419 -29.37 -17.66 -5.76
N ALA A 420 -28.78 -17.90 -6.94
CA ALA A 420 -28.79 -19.20 -7.62
C ALA A 420 -27.41 -19.59 -8.20
N GLN A 421 -27.08 -20.90 -8.10
CA GLN A 421 -25.78 -21.55 -8.38
C GLN A 421 -25.69 -22.18 -9.79
N PHE A 422 -24.49 -22.24 -10.40
CA PHE A 422 -24.19 -23.12 -11.55
C PHE A 422 -22.76 -23.70 -11.57
N LYS A 423 -22.64 -24.95 -12.05
CA LYS A 423 -21.42 -25.80 -12.20
C LYS A 423 -20.68 -25.57 -13.53
N VAL A 424 -19.36 -25.79 -13.56
CA VAL A 424 -18.47 -25.64 -14.74
C VAL A 424 -17.58 -26.88 -14.95
N ARG A 425 -17.30 -27.23 -16.22
CA ARG A 425 -16.30 -28.22 -16.68
C ARG A 425 -15.10 -27.54 -17.37
N ASN A 426 -13.95 -28.21 -17.32
CA ASN A 426 -12.59 -27.70 -17.58
C ASN A 426 -12.11 -27.83 -19.04
N SER A 427 -11.24 -26.90 -19.46
CA SER A 427 -10.09 -27.14 -20.35
C SER A 427 -9.09 -25.96 -20.30
N THR A 428 -7.80 -26.26 -20.49
CA THR A 428 -6.60 -25.45 -20.18
C THR A 428 -6.08 -24.62 -21.35
N ILE A 429 -5.56 -23.40 -21.10
CA ILE A 429 -4.84 -22.52 -22.07
C ILE A 429 -3.69 -21.79 -21.32
N HIS A 430 -2.54 -21.59 -21.98
CA HIS A 430 -1.34 -20.89 -21.48
C HIS A 430 -1.45 -19.34 -21.59
N LEU A 431 -0.90 -18.61 -20.60
CA LEU A 431 -0.91 -17.13 -20.51
C LEU A 431 0.51 -16.55 -20.42
N GLN A 432 0.74 -15.43 -21.11
CA GLN A 432 1.91 -14.54 -20.93
C GLN A 432 1.57 -13.47 -19.87
N LEU A 433 2.37 -13.39 -18.80
CA LEU A 433 2.31 -12.31 -17.82
C LEU A 433 3.08 -11.09 -18.37
N GLN A 434 2.44 -9.91 -18.40
CA GLN A 434 3.12 -8.64 -18.66
C GLN A 434 4.08 -8.33 -17.49
N GLU A 435 5.24 -7.75 -17.76
CA GLU A 435 6.15 -7.26 -16.73
C GLU A 435 5.44 -6.16 -15.90
N THR A 436 5.46 -6.27 -14.57
CA THR A 436 4.82 -5.32 -13.63
C THR A 436 5.84 -4.52 -12.81
N ARG A 437 7.10 -4.52 -13.27
CA ARG A 437 8.28 -4.07 -12.52
C ARG A 437 9.05 -3.05 -13.35
N PHE A 438 9.60 -2.04 -12.68
CA PHE A 438 10.50 -1.06 -13.27
C PHE A 438 11.70 -0.88 -12.34
N ILE A 439 12.91 -1.11 -12.85
CA ILE A 439 14.15 -0.97 -12.06
C ILE A 439 14.71 0.42 -12.29
N ILE A 440 15.03 1.13 -11.21
CA ILE A 440 15.78 2.38 -11.26
C ILE A 440 17.24 2.04 -10.97
N SER A 441 18.10 2.20 -11.96
CA SER A 441 19.52 1.88 -11.87
C SER A 441 20.35 3.15 -11.96
N PHE A 442 21.27 3.32 -11.03
CA PHE A 442 22.30 4.35 -11.06
C PHE A 442 23.66 3.67 -10.98
N GLU A 443 24.47 3.85 -12.03
CA GLU A 443 25.92 3.61 -11.99
C GLU A 443 26.64 4.90 -11.58
#